data_AF-A0A948FRP5-F1
#
_entry.id   AF-A0A948FRP5-F1
#
_cell.length_a   1.000
_cell.length_b   1.000
_cell.length_c   1.000
_cell.angle_alpha   90.00
_cell.angle_beta   90.00
_cell.angle_gamma   90.00
#
_symmetry.space_group_name_H-M   'P 1'
#
loop_
_entity.id
_entity.type
_entity.pdbx_description
1 polymer ?
#
loop_
_entity_poly.entity_id
_entity_poly.type
_entity_poly.pdbx_seq_one_letter_code
_entity_poly.pdbx_strand_id
1 'polypeptide(L)' 'MVEINADQLYFGRIEEITIRYTVIRTLDLRQVVIPNTTLISTPIKTFSAEELVR' A
#
# COMPACT_ATOMS: atom_id res chain seq x y z
N MET A 1 6.15 -1.87 -5.96
CA MET A 1 5.29 -0.72 -5.57
C MET A 1 3.88 -1.23 -5.36
N VAL A 2 3.06 -0.55 -4.56
CA VAL A 2 1.69 -1.01 -4.23
C VAL A 2 0.71 0.15 -4.43
N GLU A 3 -0.44 -0.15 -5.02
CA GLU A 3 -1.61 0.73 -5.12
C GLU A 3 -2.75 0.14 -4.29
N ILE A 4 -3.30 0.93 -3.40
CA ILE A 4 -4.45 0.56 -2.56
C ILE A 4 -5.56 1.57 -2.80
N ASN A 5 -6.73 1.07 -3.18
CA ASN A 5 -7.90 1.89 -3.45
C ASN A 5 -8.87 1.79 -2.28
N ALA A 6 -8.59 2.57 -1.22
CA ALA A 6 -9.44 2.70 -0.04
C ALA A 6 -10.36 3.92 -0.19
N ASP A 7 -10.43 4.80 0.82
CA ASP A 7 -11.15 6.08 0.71
C ASP A 7 -10.47 7.05 -0.28
N GLN A 8 -9.16 6.89 -0.45
CA GLN A 8 -8.35 7.58 -1.44
C GLN A 8 -7.32 6.60 -2.03
N LEU A 9 -6.82 6.92 -3.23
CA LEU A 9 -5.83 6.10 -3.91
C LEU A 9 -4.45 6.34 -3.29
N TYR A 10 -3.92 5.32 -2.61
CA TYR A 10 -2.57 5.35 -2.05
C TYR A 10 -1.63 4.59 -2.95
N PHE A 11 -0.63 5.30 -3.49
CA PHE A 11 0.43 4.70 -4.30
C PHE A 11 1.80 4.89 -3.63
N GLY A 12 2.52 3.79 -3.40
CA GLY A 12 3.79 3.88 -2.70
C GLY A 12 4.50 2.55 -2.46
N ARG A 13 5.48 2.58 -1.56
CA ARG A 13 6.20 1.40 -1.09
C ARG A 13 5.80 1.10 0.35
N ILE A 14 5.58 -0.18 0.65
CA ILE A 14 5.37 -0.63 2.03
C ILE A 14 6.68 -0.48 2.79
N GLU A 15 6.63 0.22 3.93
CA GLU A 15 7.78 0.36 4.84
C GLU A 15 7.71 -0.64 5.97
N GLU A 16 6.53 -0.81 6.55
CA GLU A 16 6.32 -1.64 7.73
C GLU A 16 4.96 -2.33 7.65
N ILE A 17 4.93 -3.60 8.09
CA ILE A 17 3.70 -4.38 8.21
C ILE A 17 3.59 -4.82 9.66
N THR A 18 2.50 -4.43 10.31
CA THR A 18 2.17 -4.87 11.66
C THR A 18 0.86 -5.66 11.66
N ILE A 19 0.49 -6.20 12.83
CA ILE A 19 -0.76 -6.96 12.99
C ILE A 19 -2.00 -6.09 12.74
N ARG A 20 -1.98 -4.81 13.17
CA ARG A 20 -3.16 -3.94 13.13
C ARG A 20 -3.17 -2.98 11.94
N TYR A 21 -2.00 -2.59 11.46
CA TYR A 21 -1.86 -1.60 10.40
C TYR A 21 -0.62 -1.85 9.54
N THR A 22 -0.64 -1.29 8.35
CA THR A 22 0.49 -1.28 7.41
C THR A 22 0.88 0.16 7.13
N VAL A 23 2.18 0.45 7.08
CA VAL A 23 2.73 1.77 6.79
C VAL A 23 3.24 1.81 5.36
N ILE A 24 2.81 2.83 4.62
CA ILE A 24 3.16 3.04 3.22
C ILE A 24 3.82 4.40 3.07
N ARG A 25 4.99 4.42 2.43
CA ARG A 25 5.64 5.63 1.98
C ARG A 25 5.23 5.95 0.55
N THR A 26 4.55 7.07 0.41
CA THR A 26 4.14 7.63 -0.89
C THR A 26 5.33 8.23 -1.64
N LEU A 27 5.16 8.50 -2.94
CA LEU A 27 6.17 9.18 -3.76
C LEU A 27 6.57 10.55 -3.21
N ASP A 28 5.63 11.25 -2.57
CA ASP A 28 5.84 12.54 -1.92
C ASP A 28 6.56 12.42 -0.56
N LEU A 29 7.13 11.25 -0.25
CA LEU A 29 7.80 10.91 1.02
C LEU A 29 6.89 10.98 2.25
N ARG A 30 5.57 11.13 2.08
CA ARG A 30 4.60 11.08 3.19
C ARG A 30 4.38 9.65 3.62
N GLN A 31 4.34 9.45 4.94
CA GLN A 31 3.96 8.18 5.56
C GLN A 31 2.45 8.15 5.76
N VAL A 32 1.83 7.09 5.24
CA VAL A 32 0.41 6.81 5.39
C VAL A 32 0.28 5.52 6.19
N VAL A 33 -0.50 5.58 7.27
CA VAL A 33 -0.84 4.41 8.08
C VAL A 33 -2.22 3.93 7.68
N ILE A 34 -2.31 2.69 7.20
CA ILE A 34 -3.57 2.09 6.76
C ILE A 34 -3.93 0.94 7.71
N PRO A 35 -5.11 0.95 8.33
CA PRO A 35 -5.60 -0.18 9.11
C PRO A 35 -5.74 -1.43 8.24
N ASN A 36 -5.35 -2.59 8.78
CA ASN A 36 -5.45 -3.85 8.05
C ASN A 36 -6.91 -4.24 7.77
N THR A 37 -7.86 -3.76 8.57
CA THR A 37 -9.31 -3.91 8.33
C THR A 37 -9.76 -3.27 7.01
N THR A 38 -9.09 -2.20 6.58
CA THR A 38 -9.35 -1.54 5.29
C THR A 38 -8.63 -2.24 4.15
N LEU A 39 -7.44 -2.79 4.40
CA LEU A 39 -6.69 -3.55 3.39
C LEU A 39 -7.37 -4.84 2.97
N ILE A 40 -8.02 -5.55 3.88
CA ILE A 40 -8.73 -6.80 3.56
C ILE A 40 -10.01 -6.57 2.74
N SER A 41 -10.59 -5.37 2.78
CA SER A 41 -11.87 -5.05 2.14
C SER A 41 -11.71 -4.31 0.82
N THR A 42 -10.49 -3.91 0.46
CA THR A 42 -10.21 -3.07 -0.70
C THR A 42 -9.33 -3.81 -1.71
N PRO A 43 -9.50 -3.55 -3.01
CA PRO A 43 -8.63 -4.14 -4.03
C PRO A 43 -7.22 -3.55 -3.93
N ILE A 44 -6.22 -4.44 -3.92
CA ILE A 44 -4.79 -4.11 -3.83
C ILE A 44 -4.11 -4.52 -5.13
N LYS A 45 -3.30 -3.65 -5.73
CA LYS A 45 -2.41 -3.98 -6.86
C LYS A 45 -0.94 -3.90 -6.44
N THR A 46 -0.17 -4.92 -6.80
CA THR A 46 1.23 -5.08 -6.39
C THR A 46 2.18 -5.09 -7.60
N PHE A 47 2.58 -3.90 -8.05
CA PHE A 47 3.51 -3.71 -9.17
C PHE A 47 4.92 -4.25 -8.93
N SER A 48 5.31 -4.52 -7.68
CA SER A 48 6.62 -5.15 -7.40
C SER A 48 6.68 -6.65 -7.73
N ALA A 49 5.53 -7.29 -7.91
CA ALA A 49 5.45 -8.72 -8.22
C ALA A 49 5.21 -8.99 -9.72
N GLU A 50 5.02 -7.95 -10.53
CA GLU A 50 4.78 -8.09 -11.96
C GLU A 50 6.11 -8.24 -12.71
N GLU A 51 6.27 -9.37 -13.40
CA GLU A 51 7.49 -9.79 -14.10
C GLU A 51 7.90 -8.82 -15.23
N LEU A 52 6.96 -8.01 -15.72
CA LEU A 52 7.16 -7.04 -16.81
C LEU A 52 7.84 -5.72 -16.37
N VAL A 53 7.99 -5.46 -15.06
CA VAL A 53 8.52 -4.19 -14.53
C VAL A 53 9.96 -4.35 -13.99
N ARG A 54 10.69 -5.40 -14.39
CA ARG A 54 12.06 -5.67 -13.91
C ARG A 54 13.14 -5.45 -14.97
#